data_AF-A0A0F9THH5-F1
#
_entry.id   AF-A0A0F9THH5-F1
#
_cell.length_a   1.000
_cell.length_b   1.000
_cell.length_c   1.000
_cell.angle_alpha   90.00
_cell.angle_beta   90.00
_cell.angle_gamma   90.00
#
_symmetry.space_group_name_H-M   'P 1'
#
loop_
_entity.id
_entity.type
_entity.pdbx_description
1 polymer ?
#
loop_
_entity_poly.entity_id
_entity_poly.type
_entity_poly.pdbx_seq_one_letter_code
_entity_poly.pdbx_strand_id
1 'polypeptide(L)'
;MPSTITDRLRGLTTSVAVKAPVLLASTGNIPLASTGDIDGVTPSTGIRALFKDQTTDTENGIYSFNGSTWGREADFDGQRDSVRGTLVYVSTGLLNAEAWFVVTSTGVPGSTVAVTFARANFPVAVGAVASSVGSTLTNAGFTSLSSSSSTALTFEIAAPAIGVRKEIHIDTSASEISFGGTSTAIIFKGTAGGAGSTLFLSGVNLAGATITLRGMSTAQWANIGSTAVVTIG
;
A
#
# COMPACT_ATOMS: atom_id res chain seq x y z
N MET A 1 7.78 19.33 -16.16
CA MET A 1 9.25 19.30 -16.03
C MET A 1 9.59 19.59 -14.58
N PRO A 2 10.36 18.75 -13.88
CA PRO A 2 10.84 19.09 -12.55
C PRO A 2 11.81 20.28 -12.68
N SER A 3 11.54 21.36 -11.97
CA SER A 3 12.45 22.51 -11.92
C SER A 3 13.74 22.11 -11.21
N THR A 4 14.86 22.25 -11.89
CA THR A 4 16.18 22.08 -11.29
C THR A 4 16.50 23.32 -10.46
N ILE A 5 16.42 23.22 -9.14
CA ILE A 5 16.88 24.32 -8.26
C ILE A 5 18.35 24.10 -7.97
N THR A 6 19.17 25.10 -8.27
CA THR A 6 20.57 25.14 -7.82
C THR A 6 20.62 26.06 -6.62
N ASP A 7 20.64 25.50 -5.42
CA ASP A 7 20.86 26.27 -4.20
C ASP A 7 22.38 26.49 -4.03
N ARG A 8 22.81 27.73 -3.85
CA ARG A 8 24.25 28.05 -3.65
C ARG A 8 24.83 27.39 -2.40
N LEU A 9 24.01 27.01 -1.43
CA LEU A 9 24.42 26.31 -0.20
C LEU A 9 24.19 24.79 -0.28
N ARG A 10 23.35 24.29 -1.22
CA ARG A 10 22.92 22.88 -1.26
C ARG A 10 23.09 22.13 -2.58
N GLY A 11 23.58 22.76 -3.65
CA GLY A 11 23.86 22.13 -4.94
C GLY A 11 22.63 21.94 -5.83
N LEU A 12 22.79 21.14 -6.89
CA LEU A 12 21.74 20.75 -7.84
C LEU A 12 20.96 19.56 -7.27
N THR A 13 19.71 19.76 -6.84
CA THR A 13 18.83 18.66 -6.43
C THR A 13 17.69 18.52 -7.45
N THR A 14 17.69 17.41 -8.19
CA THR A 14 16.63 17.08 -9.14
C THR A 14 15.97 15.77 -8.71
N SER A 15 14.66 15.79 -8.46
CA SER A 15 13.85 14.59 -8.26
C SER A 15 14.14 13.73 -7.02
N VAL A 16 14.09 14.34 -5.83
CA VAL A 16 14.13 13.60 -4.55
C VAL A 16 12.78 12.94 -4.23
N ALA A 17 11.67 13.59 -4.58
CA ALA A 17 10.33 13.10 -4.24
C ALA A 17 9.87 11.91 -5.11
N VAL A 18 10.18 11.94 -6.41
CA VAL A 18 9.75 10.91 -7.37
C VAL A 18 10.91 10.59 -8.29
N LYS A 19 11.26 9.31 -8.39
CA LYS A 19 12.31 8.79 -9.27
C LYS A 19 11.75 8.47 -10.65
N ALA A 20 12.66 8.43 -11.63
CA ALA A 20 12.30 7.93 -12.94
C ALA A 20 11.80 6.47 -12.80
N PRO A 21 10.84 6.08 -13.65
CA PRO A 21 10.22 4.76 -13.56
C PRO A 21 11.25 3.66 -13.83
N VAL A 22 11.01 2.51 -13.21
CA VAL A 22 11.76 1.28 -13.43
C VAL A 22 10.90 0.31 -14.24
N LEU A 23 11.55 -0.58 -14.98
CA LEU A 23 10.85 -1.59 -15.75
C LEU A 23 10.30 -2.69 -14.84
N LEU A 24 11.11 -3.13 -13.87
CA LEU A 24 10.85 -4.32 -13.04
C LEU A 24 11.10 -4.02 -11.56
N ALA A 25 10.50 -4.83 -10.69
CA ALA A 25 10.82 -4.83 -9.26
C ALA A 25 11.06 -6.25 -8.75
N SER A 26 11.94 -6.39 -7.77
CA SER A 26 12.25 -7.68 -7.17
C SER A 26 11.03 -8.33 -6.51
N THR A 27 11.02 -9.66 -6.48
CA THR A 27 10.10 -10.50 -5.69
C THR A 27 10.84 -11.29 -4.61
N GLY A 28 12.16 -11.11 -4.52
CA GLY A 28 13.11 -11.76 -3.62
C GLY A 28 14.53 -11.26 -3.88
N ASN A 29 15.52 -11.90 -3.25
CA ASN A 29 16.92 -11.50 -3.37
C ASN A 29 17.45 -11.70 -4.80
N ILE A 30 18.05 -10.66 -5.39
CA ILE A 30 18.64 -10.69 -6.73
C ILE A 30 20.17 -10.55 -6.63
N PRO A 31 20.97 -11.51 -7.13
CA PRO A 31 22.43 -11.36 -7.16
C PRO A 31 22.85 -10.20 -8.06
N LEU A 32 23.67 -9.26 -7.56
CA LEU A 32 24.12 -8.10 -8.35
C LEU A 32 25.13 -8.48 -9.46
N ALA A 33 25.81 -9.62 -9.29
CA ALA A 33 26.85 -10.10 -10.21
C ALA A 33 26.34 -11.10 -11.26
N SER A 34 25.03 -11.38 -11.29
CA SER A 34 24.43 -12.23 -12.32
C SER A 34 23.04 -11.71 -12.71
N THR A 35 22.46 -12.34 -13.72
CA THR A 35 21.12 -12.03 -14.19
C THR A 35 20.26 -13.28 -14.21
N GLY A 36 18.95 -13.06 -14.08
CA GLY A 36 17.90 -14.04 -14.15
C GLY A 36 16.58 -13.30 -14.34
N ASP A 37 15.49 -14.06 -14.48
CA ASP A 37 14.18 -13.45 -14.62
C ASP A 37 13.81 -12.70 -13.34
N ILE A 38 13.35 -11.46 -13.50
CA ILE A 38 12.85 -10.63 -12.41
C ILE A 38 11.37 -10.45 -12.64
N ASP A 39 10.56 -10.89 -11.68
CA ASP A 39 9.11 -10.80 -11.73
C ASP A 39 8.50 -11.37 -13.04
N GLY A 40 9.08 -12.48 -13.51
CA GLY A 40 8.67 -13.18 -14.73
C GLY A 40 9.15 -12.57 -16.04
N VAL A 41 10.05 -11.58 -16.01
CA VAL A 41 10.59 -10.92 -17.20
C VAL A 41 12.12 -11.04 -17.24
N THR A 42 12.65 -11.47 -18.38
CA THR A 42 14.10 -11.49 -18.62
C THR A 42 14.59 -10.07 -18.94
N PRO A 43 15.52 -9.50 -18.14
CA PRO A 43 16.00 -8.14 -18.33
C PRO A 43 16.92 -8.01 -19.55
N SER A 44 16.71 -6.97 -20.36
CA SER A 44 17.62 -6.58 -21.44
C SER A 44 18.61 -5.49 -20.98
N THR A 45 19.73 -5.33 -21.67
CA THR A 45 20.69 -4.25 -21.38
C THR A 45 20.02 -2.87 -21.40
N GLY A 46 20.40 -2.01 -20.46
CA GLY A 46 19.93 -0.62 -20.33
C GLY A 46 18.64 -0.45 -19.53
N ILE A 47 18.03 -1.53 -19.06
CA ILE A 47 16.81 -1.44 -18.25
C ILE A 47 17.13 -1.12 -16.79
N ARG A 48 16.17 -0.45 -16.13
CA ARG A 48 16.20 -0.12 -14.71
C ARG A 48 15.31 -1.06 -13.93
N ALA A 49 15.73 -1.50 -12.76
CA ALA A 49 14.94 -2.33 -11.86
C ALA A 49 15.03 -1.82 -10.42
N LEU A 50 13.93 -1.97 -9.68
CA LEU A 50 13.88 -1.72 -8.24
C LEU A 50 14.19 -3.00 -7.46
N PHE A 51 15.29 -2.99 -6.72
CA PHE A 51 15.64 -4.08 -5.81
C PHE A 51 15.19 -3.67 -4.40
N LYS A 52 14.06 -4.22 -3.97
CA LYS A 52 13.42 -3.90 -2.69
C LYS A 52 13.46 -5.05 -1.67
N ASP A 53 13.85 -6.24 -2.10
CA ASP A 53 13.86 -7.47 -1.27
C ASP A 53 15.26 -8.12 -1.22
N GLN A 54 16.32 -7.31 -1.15
CA GLN A 54 17.67 -7.82 -0.93
C GLN A 54 17.80 -8.40 0.48
N THR A 55 18.65 -9.40 0.65
CA THR A 55 18.93 -9.98 1.97
C THR A 55 19.68 -8.99 2.86
N THR A 56 20.52 -8.15 2.25
CA THR A 56 21.14 -7.01 2.93
C THR A 56 20.35 -5.75 2.60
N ASP A 57 19.62 -5.21 3.57
CA ASP A 57 18.72 -4.06 3.32
C ASP A 57 19.45 -2.77 2.85
N THR A 58 20.76 -2.66 3.06
CA THR A 58 21.56 -1.54 2.51
C THR A 58 21.74 -1.65 0.99
N GLU A 59 21.61 -2.85 0.43
CA GLU A 59 21.68 -3.12 -1.00
C GLU A 59 20.33 -2.88 -1.70
N ASN A 60 19.25 -2.61 -0.97
CA ASN A 60 18.01 -2.16 -1.59
C ASN A 60 18.23 -0.81 -2.31
N GLY A 61 17.66 -0.69 -3.51
CA GLY A 61 17.82 0.51 -4.33
C GLY A 61 17.38 0.32 -5.78
N ILE A 62 17.72 1.29 -6.62
CA ILE A 62 17.44 1.24 -8.06
C ILE A 62 18.74 0.89 -8.79
N TYR A 63 18.65 -0.06 -9.72
CA TYR A 63 19.80 -0.60 -10.44
C TYR A 63 19.56 -0.58 -11.95
N SER A 64 20.61 -0.35 -12.73
CA SER A 64 20.64 -0.55 -14.18
C SER A 64 21.33 -1.87 -14.52
N PHE A 65 20.81 -2.55 -15.55
CA PHE A 65 21.43 -3.75 -16.08
C PHE A 65 22.35 -3.42 -17.26
N ASN A 66 23.63 -3.78 -17.17
CA ASN A 66 24.59 -3.54 -18.26
C ASN A 66 24.68 -4.69 -19.28
N GLY A 67 23.90 -5.76 -19.10
CA GLY A 67 23.96 -6.99 -19.89
C GLY A 67 24.60 -8.18 -19.18
N SER A 68 25.31 -7.93 -18.07
CA SER A 68 25.95 -8.97 -17.26
C SER A 68 25.74 -8.77 -15.75
N THR A 69 25.85 -7.52 -15.29
CA THR A 69 25.76 -7.16 -13.87
C THR A 69 24.83 -5.96 -13.65
N TRP A 70 24.47 -5.77 -12.39
CA TRP A 70 23.63 -4.67 -11.93
C TRP A 70 24.48 -3.57 -11.29
N GLY A 71 24.41 -2.37 -11.86
CA GLY A 71 25.01 -1.17 -11.28
C GLY A 71 23.95 -0.34 -10.57
N ARG A 72 24.27 0.20 -9.39
CA ARG A 72 23.34 1.13 -8.71
C ARG A 72 23.20 2.41 -9.54
N GLU A 73 21.99 2.92 -9.64
CA GLU A 73 21.69 4.10 -10.44
C GLU A 73 22.20 5.38 -9.79
N ALA A 74 22.71 6.30 -10.62
CA ALA A 74 23.26 7.58 -10.19
C ALA A 74 22.22 8.56 -9.60
N ASP A 75 20.93 8.25 -9.73
CA ASP A 75 19.86 9.01 -9.08
C ASP A 75 19.37 8.35 -7.78
N PHE A 76 20.06 7.30 -7.31
CA PHE A 76 19.78 6.54 -6.10
C PHE A 76 21.07 5.95 -5.48
N ASP A 77 22.18 6.70 -5.48
CA ASP A 77 23.47 6.26 -4.94
C ASP A 77 24.07 7.22 -3.88
N GLY A 78 23.46 8.38 -3.68
CA GLY A 78 23.94 9.43 -2.78
C GLY A 78 23.00 9.82 -1.64
N GLN A 79 23.57 10.58 -0.69
CA GLN A 79 22.91 10.98 0.56
C GLN A 79 21.67 11.86 0.41
N ARG A 80 21.53 12.52 -0.73
CA ARG A 80 20.43 13.47 -0.99
C ARG A 80 19.45 12.96 -2.02
N ASP A 81 19.62 11.73 -2.47
CA ASP A 81 18.86 11.23 -3.60
C ASP A 81 17.51 10.69 -3.17
N SER A 82 17.42 10.08 -2.00
CA SER A 82 16.15 9.63 -1.46
C SER A 82 15.95 10.09 -0.03
N VAL A 83 14.69 10.30 0.32
CA VAL A 83 14.23 10.52 1.68
C VAL A 83 13.04 9.59 1.94
N ARG A 84 12.63 9.47 3.20
CA ARG A 84 11.38 8.78 3.52
C ARG A 84 10.23 9.44 2.75
N GLY A 85 9.50 8.65 1.97
CA GLY A 85 8.44 9.13 1.08
C GLY A 85 8.84 9.24 -0.39
N THR A 86 10.11 9.04 -0.76
CA THR A 86 10.52 8.99 -2.17
C THR A 86 9.79 7.88 -2.90
N LEU A 87 9.19 8.21 -4.04
CA LEU A 87 8.38 7.31 -4.86
C LEU A 87 9.12 6.81 -6.09
N VAL A 88 8.82 5.58 -6.52
CA VAL A 88 9.27 5.00 -7.79
C VAL A 88 8.13 4.19 -8.39
N TYR A 89 7.90 4.32 -9.70
CA TYR A 89 6.87 3.58 -10.43
C TYR A 89 7.50 2.39 -11.16
N VAL A 90 6.83 1.24 -11.12
CA VAL A 90 7.21 0.01 -11.82
C VAL A 90 6.24 -0.21 -12.97
N SER A 91 6.74 -0.29 -14.20
CA SER A 91 5.88 -0.34 -15.39
C SER A 91 5.48 -1.75 -15.82
N THR A 92 6.29 -2.78 -15.52
CA THR A 92 6.04 -4.16 -15.98
C THR A 92 6.44 -5.20 -14.92
N GLY A 93 6.10 -6.46 -15.16
CA GLY A 93 6.27 -7.58 -14.23
C GLY A 93 4.97 -8.36 -14.04
N LEU A 94 5.03 -9.50 -13.35
CA LEU A 94 3.87 -10.32 -13.05
C LEU A 94 3.14 -9.88 -11.78
N LEU A 95 3.89 -9.54 -10.72
CA LEU A 95 3.37 -9.23 -9.39
C LEU A 95 3.45 -7.74 -9.04
N ASN A 96 4.45 -7.03 -9.55
CA ASN A 96 4.74 -5.65 -9.19
C ASN A 96 4.50 -4.64 -10.33
N ALA A 97 3.93 -5.07 -11.46
CA ALA A 97 3.57 -4.17 -12.54
C ALA A 97 2.57 -3.10 -12.11
N GLU A 98 2.65 -1.95 -12.76
CA GLU A 98 1.79 -0.78 -12.58
C GLU A 98 1.68 -0.28 -11.14
N ALA A 99 2.66 -0.63 -10.30
CA ALA A 99 2.67 -0.28 -8.90
C ALA A 99 3.65 0.84 -8.61
N TRP A 100 3.29 1.67 -7.64
CA TRP A 100 4.21 2.60 -7.03
C TRP A 100 4.80 1.99 -5.77
N PHE A 101 6.08 2.24 -5.54
CA PHE A 101 6.78 1.92 -4.30
C PHE A 101 7.27 3.20 -3.65
N VAL A 102 7.31 3.18 -2.32
CA VAL A 102 7.71 4.30 -1.48
C VAL A 102 8.83 3.88 -0.55
N VAL A 103 9.85 4.72 -0.40
CA VAL A 103 10.89 4.56 0.62
C VAL A 103 10.27 4.80 2.00
N THR A 104 10.36 3.81 2.89
CA THR A 104 9.76 3.86 4.23
C THR A 104 10.77 4.07 5.35
N SER A 105 12.05 3.74 5.13
CA SER A 105 13.11 4.05 6.08
C SER A 105 13.63 5.48 5.94
N THR A 106 14.46 5.89 6.91
CA THR A 106 15.33 7.06 6.82
C THR A 106 16.72 6.70 6.31
N GLY A 107 16.88 5.48 5.78
CA GLY A 107 18.14 5.01 5.26
C GLY A 107 18.57 5.79 4.04
N VAL A 108 19.88 5.83 3.85
CA VAL A 108 20.52 6.56 2.78
C VAL A 108 21.11 5.56 1.79
N PRO A 109 20.81 5.67 0.48
CA PRO A 109 21.44 4.85 -0.54
C PRO A 109 22.97 4.95 -0.46
N GLY A 110 23.65 3.81 -0.53
CA GLY A 110 25.12 3.74 -0.43
C GLY A 110 25.69 3.94 0.99
N SER A 111 24.85 4.08 2.01
CA SER A 111 25.29 4.12 3.42
C SER A 111 25.17 2.75 4.10
N THR A 112 25.60 2.68 5.36
CA THR A 112 25.41 1.49 6.23
C THR A 112 23.99 1.38 6.80
N VAL A 113 23.11 2.35 6.52
CA VAL A 113 21.73 2.35 7.04
C VAL A 113 20.78 1.75 6.00
N ALA A 114 19.99 0.77 6.43
CA ALA A 114 19.02 0.04 5.62
C ALA A 114 18.04 0.96 4.86
N VAL A 115 17.91 0.75 3.55
CA VAL A 115 16.87 1.38 2.72
C VAL A 115 15.73 0.38 2.56
N THR A 116 14.52 0.73 2.98
CA THR A 116 13.37 -0.19 2.84
C THR A 116 12.27 0.46 2.02
N PHE A 117 11.56 -0.38 1.26
CA PHE A 117 10.45 0.04 0.40
C PHE A 117 9.17 -0.66 0.84
N ALA A 118 8.05 0.01 0.62
CA ALA A 118 6.72 -0.60 0.66
C ALA A 118 5.95 -0.21 -0.60
N ARG A 119 4.93 -0.98 -0.97
CA ARG A 119 4.02 -0.56 -2.04
C ARG A 119 3.31 0.72 -1.58
N ALA A 120 3.39 1.77 -2.39
CA ALA A 120 2.76 3.04 -2.09
C ALA A 120 1.25 2.85 -2.16
N ASN A 121 0.59 3.09 -1.02
CA ASN A 121 -0.86 3.12 -0.97
C ASN A 121 -1.31 4.57 -1.16
N PHE A 122 -1.58 4.96 -2.38
CA PHE A 122 -2.35 6.18 -2.60
C PHE A 122 -3.79 5.86 -2.21
N PRO A 123 -4.39 6.60 -1.28
CA PRO A 123 -5.83 6.57 -1.15
C PRO A 123 -6.41 7.11 -2.46
N VAL A 124 -6.62 6.24 -3.44
CA VAL A 124 -7.46 6.57 -4.58
C VAL A 124 -8.86 6.68 -3.99
N ALA A 125 -9.45 7.86 -4.09
CA ALA A 125 -10.89 8.00 -3.94
C ALA A 125 -11.57 7.31 -5.13
N VAL A 126 -11.42 6.00 -5.28
CA VAL A 126 -12.45 5.20 -5.93
C VAL A 126 -13.54 5.13 -4.88
N GLY A 127 -14.47 6.07 -4.91
CA GLY A 127 -15.68 5.97 -4.11
C GLY A 127 -16.44 4.73 -4.56
N ALA A 128 -16.18 3.58 -3.93
CA ALA A 128 -17.05 2.44 -4.09
C ALA A 128 -18.32 2.77 -3.32
N VAL A 129 -19.41 3.03 -4.04
CA VAL A 129 -20.73 3.16 -3.44
C VAL A 129 -21.32 1.76 -3.34
N ALA A 130 -21.28 1.18 -2.15
CA ALA A 130 -21.94 -0.10 -1.90
C ALA A 130 -23.42 0.16 -1.63
N SER A 131 -24.24 -0.06 -2.66
CA SER A 131 -25.69 0.21 -2.60
C SER A 131 -26.57 -1.03 -2.44
N SER A 132 -26.06 -2.19 -2.82
CA SER A 132 -26.74 -3.49 -2.62
C SER A 132 -26.23 -4.19 -1.37
N VAL A 133 -27.16 -4.71 -0.55
CA VAL A 133 -26.84 -5.60 0.58
C VAL A 133 -26.02 -6.80 0.06
N GLY A 134 -24.96 -7.17 0.79
CA GLY A 134 -24.06 -8.27 0.45
C GLY A 134 -22.89 -7.92 -0.46
N SER A 135 -22.75 -6.66 -0.89
CA SER A 135 -21.59 -6.26 -1.70
C SER A 135 -20.27 -6.32 -0.92
N THR A 136 -19.19 -6.68 -1.59
CA THR A 136 -17.83 -6.67 -1.02
C THR A 136 -17.17 -5.31 -1.16
N LEU A 137 -16.73 -4.74 -0.04
CA LEU A 137 -15.90 -3.55 0.03
C LEU A 137 -14.43 -3.91 -0.22
N THR A 138 -13.79 -3.19 -1.12
CA THR A 138 -12.35 -3.31 -1.37
C THR A 138 -11.53 -2.86 -0.16
N ASN A 139 -10.35 -3.45 0.05
CA ASN A 139 -9.49 -3.15 1.19
C ASN A 139 -8.82 -1.76 1.14
N ALA A 140 -8.81 -1.12 -0.04
CA ALA A 140 -8.29 0.22 -0.24
C ALA A 140 -9.38 1.19 -0.72
N GLY A 141 -9.11 2.49 -0.53
CA GLY A 141 -9.97 3.58 -0.97
C GLY A 141 -11.12 3.91 -0.02
N PHE A 142 -11.78 5.03 -0.32
CA PHE A 142 -12.96 5.54 0.36
C PHE A 142 -14.20 4.73 -0.04
N THR A 143 -15.05 4.34 0.91
CA THR A 143 -16.33 3.70 0.61
C THR A 143 -17.47 4.47 1.24
N SER A 144 -18.55 4.68 0.50
CA SER A 144 -19.85 5.08 1.06
C SER A 144 -20.84 3.93 0.97
N LEU A 145 -21.62 3.73 2.02
CA LEU A 145 -22.73 2.78 2.07
C LEU A 145 -24.04 3.54 1.85
N SER A 146 -24.78 3.21 0.80
CA SER A 146 -26.08 3.84 0.53
C SER A 146 -27.13 2.79 0.21
N SER A 147 -27.94 2.38 1.19
CA SER A 147 -29.03 1.41 1.00
C SER A 147 -30.40 2.05 1.26
N SER A 148 -31.40 1.58 0.52
CA SER A 148 -32.82 1.87 0.79
C SER A 148 -33.41 1.03 1.92
N SER A 149 -32.67 0.06 2.47
CA SER A 149 -33.08 -0.74 3.64
C SER A 149 -32.71 -0.01 4.95
N SER A 150 -33.67 0.09 5.87
CA SER A 150 -33.57 0.94 7.07
C SER A 150 -33.43 0.17 8.40
N THR A 151 -33.43 -1.15 8.38
CA THR A 151 -33.40 -1.96 9.61
C THR A 151 -32.05 -2.64 9.82
N ALA A 152 -31.69 -3.57 8.94
CA ALA A 152 -30.42 -4.32 9.02
C ALA A 152 -29.75 -4.44 7.65
N LEU A 153 -28.45 -4.18 7.61
CA LEU A 153 -27.60 -4.36 6.43
C LEU A 153 -26.44 -5.30 6.74
N THR A 154 -26.08 -6.11 5.77
CA THR A 154 -24.86 -6.93 5.81
C THR A 154 -24.02 -6.62 4.59
N PHE A 155 -22.74 -6.37 4.82
CA PHE A 155 -21.75 -6.16 3.79
C PHE A 155 -20.53 -7.04 4.05
N GLU A 156 -19.71 -7.26 3.04
CA GLU A 156 -18.46 -7.99 3.18
C GLU A 156 -17.28 -7.04 3.07
N ILE A 157 -16.21 -7.26 3.83
CA ILE A 157 -14.94 -6.51 3.66
C ILE A 157 -13.88 -7.49 3.14
N ALA A 158 -13.16 -7.08 2.09
CA ALA A 158 -12.05 -7.85 1.56
C ALA A 158 -10.90 -8.01 2.59
N ALA A 159 -10.10 -9.06 2.41
CA ALA A 159 -8.96 -9.33 3.29
C ALA A 159 -8.00 -8.12 3.40
N PRO A 160 -7.52 -7.80 4.62
CA PRO A 160 -6.60 -6.69 4.84
C PRO A 160 -5.25 -6.91 4.18
N ALA A 161 -4.61 -5.80 3.80
CA ALA A 161 -3.17 -5.75 3.55
C ALA A 161 -2.50 -4.93 4.66
N ILE A 162 -1.29 -5.33 5.05
CA ILE A 162 -0.56 -4.71 6.16
C ILE A 162 -0.38 -3.21 5.88
N GLY A 163 -0.74 -2.38 6.87
CA GLY A 163 -0.57 -0.93 6.83
C GLY A 163 -1.66 -0.18 6.05
N VAL A 164 -2.53 -0.87 5.32
CA VAL A 164 -3.61 -0.23 4.56
C VAL A 164 -4.64 0.36 5.52
N ARG A 165 -5.06 1.60 5.25
CA ARG A 165 -6.16 2.27 5.95
C ARG A 165 -7.41 2.19 5.10
N LYS A 166 -8.54 1.86 5.73
CA LYS A 166 -9.87 1.82 5.11
C LYS A 166 -10.77 2.80 5.84
N GLU A 167 -11.48 3.62 5.09
CA GLU A 167 -12.50 4.53 5.62
C GLU A 167 -13.84 4.19 4.96
N ILE A 168 -14.87 4.01 5.79
CA ILE A 168 -16.23 3.68 5.37
C ILE A 168 -17.16 4.75 5.93
N HIS A 169 -17.88 5.42 5.05
CA HIS A 169 -18.92 6.39 5.35
C HIS A 169 -20.28 5.73 5.20
N ILE A 170 -21.20 6.06 6.09
CA ILE A 170 -22.52 5.45 6.15
C ILE A 170 -23.52 6.53 5.78
N ASP A 171 -24.15 6.41 4.61
CA ASP A 171 -25.12 7.35 4.07
C ASP A 171 -26.54 6.75 4.06
N THR A 172 -26.80 5.84 5.00
CA THR A 172 -28.07 5.11 5.13
C THR A 172 -28.59 5.21 6.56
N SER A 173 -29.91 5.26 6.69
CA SER A 173 -30.59 5.34 7.98
C SER A 173 -30.78 3.99 8.67
N ALA A 174 -30.05 2.95 8.24
CA ALA A 174 -30.09 1.65 8.88
C ALA A 174 -29.74 1.75 10.37
N SER A 175 -30.46 1.02 11.21
CA SER A 175 -30.18 0.96 12.65
C SER A 175 -29.08 -0.03 13.00
N GLU A 176 -28.85 -1.02 12.15
CA GLU A 176 -27.82 -2.04 12.32
C GLU A 176 -27.08 -2.28 11.00
N ILE A 177 -25.75 -2.29 11.05
CA ILE A 177 -24.89 -2.67 9.93
C ILE A 177 -23.89 -3.70 10.42
N SER A 178 -23.80 -4.81 9.70
CA SER A 178 -22.83 -5.88 9.95
C SER A 178 -21.83 -5.95 8.80
N PHE A 179 -20.56 -6.12 9.14
CA PHE A 179 -19.52 -6.44 8.18
C PHE A 179 -18.97 -7.83 8.46
N GLY A 180 -19.14 -8.70 7.47
CA GLY A 180 -18.42 -9.96 7.36
C GLY A 180 -17.05 -9.78 6.71
N GLY A 181 -16.37 -10.90 6.55
CA GLY A 181 -15.16 -11.00 5.77
C GLY A 181 -15.34 -11.97 4.60
N THR A 182 -14.77 -11.66 3.43
CA THR A 182 -14.74 -12.60 2.29
C THR A 182 -13.91 -13.86 2.56
N SER A 183 -13.24 -13.93 3.71
CA SER A 183 -12.48 -15.07 4.19
C SER A 183 -12.87 -15.35 5.64
N THR A 184 -13.05 -16.63 5.97
CA THR A 184 -13.36 -17.13 7.32
C THR A 184 -12.22 -16.89 8.32
N ALA A 185 -11.08 -16.38 7.88
CA ALA A 185 -9.94 -16.05 8.71
C ALA A 185 -9.85 -14.57 9.12
N ILE A 186 -10.76 -13.70 8.63
CA ILE A 186 -10.69 -12.27 8.97
C ILE A 186 -11.02 -12.06 10.45
N ILE A 187 -10.14 -11.32 11.13
CA ILE A 187 -10.27 -10.94 12.54
C ILE A 187 -10.40 -9.42 12.62
N PHE A 188 -11.47 -8.94 13.25
CA PHE A 188 -11.61 -7.56 13.68
C PHE A 188 -11.14 -7.47 15.14
N LYS A 189 -10.13 -6.66 15.45
CA LYS A 189 -9.67 -6.46 16.84
C LYS A 189 -10.06 -5.10 17.42
N GLY A 190 -10.59 -5.21 18.63
CA GLY A 190 -10.75 -4.20 19.69
C GLY A 190 -10.75 -4.91 21.05
N THR A 191 -11.55 -5.98 21.18
CA THR A 191 -11.50 -7.02 22.22
C THR A 191 -12.22 -8.28 21.69
N ALA A 192 -11.69 -9.48 21.90
CA ALA A 192 -12.36 -10.80 21.78
C ALA A 192 -12.84 -11.39 20.41
N GLY A 193 -12.44 -10.92 19.23
CA GLY A 193 -12.75 -11.61 17.96
C GLY A 193 -11.83 -12.81 17.65
N GLY A 194 -12.40 -14.01 17.46
CA GLY A 194 -11.73 -15.19 16.87
C GLY A 194 -11.71 -15.14 15.34
N ALA A 195 -11.14 -16.16 14.68
CA ALA A 195 -11.19 -16.26 13.21
C ALA A 195 -12.64 -16.24 12.70
N GLY A 196 -12.93 -15.40 11.72
CA GLY A 196 -14.29 -15.26 11.15
C GLY A 196 -15.19 -14.32 11.95
N SER A 197 -14.60 -13.45 12.78
CA SER A 197 -15.32 -12.42 13.53
C SER A 197 -16.11 -11.48 12.62
N THR A 198 -17.19 -10.93 13.15
CA THR A 198 -18.03 -9.95 12.48
C THR A 198 -17.99 -8.61 13.19
N LEU A 199 -18.06 -7.52 12.43
CA LEU A 199 -18.05 -6.16 12.96
C LEU A 199 -19.46 -5.57 12.87
N PHE A 200 -20.03 -5.21 14.02
CA PHE A 200 -21.38 -4.65 14.11
C PHE A 200 -21.34 -3.17 14.46
N LEU A 201 -22.14 -2.39 13.75
CA LEU A 201 -22.50 -1.02 14.06
C LEU A 201 -23.96 -1.00 14.48
N SER A 202 -24.26 -0.29 15.57
CA SER A 202 -25.64 -0.08 16.00
C SER A 202 -25.91 1.38 16.35
N GLY A 203 -27.15 1.83 16.08
CA GLY A 203 -27.60 3.20 16.35
C GLY A 203 -29.06 3.41 15.93
N VAL A 204 -29.66 4.53 16.36
CA VAL A 204 -31.04 4.89 15.96
C VAL A 204 -31.09 5.46 14.54
N ASN A 205 -29.95 5.95 14.03
CA ASN A 205 -29.69 6.35 12.66
C ASN A 205 -28.18 6.36 12.45
N LEU A 206 -27.67 5.59 11.49
CA LEU A 206 -26.24 5.53 11.19
C LEU A 206 -25.82 6.48 10.06
N ALA A 207 -26.73 7.27 9.49
CA ALA A 207 -26.39 8.25 8.46
C ALA A 207 -25.39 9.29 8.98
N GLY A 208 -24.34 9.54 8.20
CA GLY A 208 -23.20 10.39 8.58
C GLY A 208 -22.18 9.71 9.50
N ALA A 209 -22.40 8.45 9.90
CA ALA A 209 -21.41 7.74 10.69
C ALA A 209 -20.21 7.31 9.83
N THR A 210 -19.04 7.23 10.44
CA THR A 210 -17.80 6.82 9.80
C THR A 210 -17.09 5.77 10.64
N ILE A 211 -16.44 4.83 9.96
CA ILE A 211 -15.55 3.86 10.58
C ILE A 211 -14.23 3.80 9.82
N THR A 212 -13.14 3.79 10.58
CA THR A 212 -11.78 3.74 10.07
C THR A 212 -11.09 2.48 10.57
N LEU A 213 -10.63 1.64 9.63
CA LEU A 213 -9.92 0.41 9.91
C LEU A 213 -8.47 0.48 9.42
N ARG A 214 -7.60 -0.33 10.02
CA ARG A 214 -6.22 -0.54 9.56
C ARG A 214 -5.88 -2.03 9.47
N GLY A 215 -5.27 -2.45 8.36
CA GLY A 215 -4.74 -3.80 8.22
C GLY A 215 -3.49 -3.99 9.08
N MET A 216 -3.55 -4.88 10.06
CA MET A 216 -2.41 -5.24 10.93
C MET A 216 -1.65 -6.45 10.42
N SER A 217 -2.34 -7.34 9.71
CA SER A 217 -1.79 -8.53 9.05
C SER A 217 -2.59 -8.80 7.78
N THR A 218 -2.28 -9.89 7.07
CA THR A 218 -3.09 -10.37 5.93
C THR A 218 -4.46 -10.90 6.33
N ALA A 219 -4.74 -11.03 7.64
CA ALA A 219 -5.98 -11.57 8.18
C ALA A 219 -6.62 -10.69 9.26
N GLN A 220 -6.01 -9.57 9.65
CA GLN A 220 -6.50 -8.76 10.76
C GLN A 220 -6.74 -7.30 10.38
N TRP A 221 -7.97 -6.84 10.60
CA TRP A 221 -8.33 -5.42 10.65
C TRP A 221 -8.36 -4.96 12.11
N ALA A 222 -7.84 -3.77 12.38
CA ALA A 222 -8.04 -3.05 13.64
C ALA A 222 -8.95 -1.85 13.41
N ASN A 223 -9.97 -1.70 14.26
CA ASN A 223 -10.71 -0.45 14.31
C ASN A 223 -9.83 0.62 14.98
N ILE A 224 -9.55 1.70 14.25
CA ILE A 224 -8.71 2.81 14.72
C ILE A 224 -9.50 4.11 14.92
N GLY A 225 -10.81 4.09 14.67
CA GLY A 225 -11.71 5.21 14.88
C GLY A 225 -13.12 4.91 14.36
N SER A 226 -14.15 5.27 15.13
CA SER A 226 -15.55 5.17 14.72
C SER A 226 -16.36 6.28 15.37
N THR A 227 -17.35 6.82 14.65
CA THR A 227 -18.35 7.74 15.21
C THR A 227 -19.65 7.04 15.64
N ALA A 228 -19.85 5.79 15.23
CA ALA A 228 -20.93 4.92 15.69
C ALA A 228 -20.45 3.91 16.75
N VAL A 229 -21.39 3.31 17.48
CA VAL A 229 -21.11 2.25 18.45
C VAL A 229 -20.67 0.99 17.70
N VAL A 230 -19.50 0.46 18.04
CA VAL A 230 -18.92 -0.72 17.39
C VAL A 230 -18.86 -1.88 18.38
N THR A 231 -19.44 -3.01 17.97
CA THR A 231 -19.34 -4.29 18.67
C THR A 231 -18.66 -5.31 17.76
N ILE A 232 -17.89 -6.23 18.33
CA ILE A 232 -17.24 -7.32 17.59
C ILE A 232 -17.83 -8.63 18.11
N GLY A 233 -18.36 -9.44 17.22
CA GLY A 233 -18.92 -10.77 17.51
C GLY A 233 -18.12 -11.89 16.88
#